data_AF-A0A2W6DJ93-F1
#
_entry.id   AF-A0A2W6DJ93-F1
#
_cell.length_a   1.000
_cell.length_b   1.000
_cell.length_c   1.000
_cell.angle_alpha   90.00
_cell.angle_beta   90.00
_cell.angle_gamma   90.00
#
_symmetry.space_group_name_H-M   'P 1'
#
loop_
_entity.id
_entity.type
_entity.pdbx_description
1 polymer ?
#
loop_
_entity_poly.entity_id
_entity_poly.type
_entity_poly.pdbx_seq_one_letter_code
_entity_poly.pdbx_strand_id
1 'polypeptide(L)'
;MTDSPAPTPADERRVVEAAPHALLIGGRWRPAASGATISVEDPSTGDALTEVADASAEDATAALDAACAAQGDWAATAPRERGEILRRSYELIMSRLDDLALLMTLEMGKPLSESRAEITYAAEFFRWFAEEA
;
A
#
# COMPACT_ATOMS: atom_id res chain seq x y z
N MET A 1 16.73 25.66 1.21
CA MET A 1 15.57 24.78 1.03
C MET A 1 15.23 24.83 -0.45
N THR A 2 15.84 23.95 -1.25
CA THR A 2 15.55 23.87 -2.68
C THR A 2 14.22 23.17 -2.83
N ASP A 3 13.20 23.90 -3.27
CA ASP A 3 11.91 23.34 -3.62
C ASP A 3 12.15 22.29 -4.71
N SER A 4 11.88 21.02 -4.42
CA SER A 4 11.83 20.02 -5.49
C SER A 4 10.76 20.45 -6.48
N PRO A 5 11.00 20.33 -7.80
CA PRO A 5 9.99 20.67 -8.78
C PRO A 5 8.69 19.91 -8.50
N ALA A 6 7.56 20.57 -8.76
CA ALA A 6 6.25 19.93 -8.61
C ALA A 6 6.16 18.66 -9.48
N PRO A 7 5.45 17.61 -9.01
CA PRO A 7 5.22 16.40 -9.81
C PRO A 7 4.63 16.73 -11.17
N THR A 8 5.02 15.98 -12.20
CA THR A 8 4.45 16.12 -13.54
C THR A 8 3.30 15.13 -13.73
N PRO A 9 2.40 15.34 -14.72
CA PRO A 9 1.38 14.35 -15.07
C PRO A 9 1.94 12.97 -15.47
N ALA A 10 3.21 12.91 -15.89
CA ALA A 10 3.88 11.64 -16.15
C ALA A 10 4.27 10.91 -14.86
N ASP A 11 4.67 11.65 -13.82
CA ASP A 11 4.95 11.09 -12.49
C ASP A 11 3.67 10.56 -11.85
N GLU A 12 2.56 11.30 -11.97
CA GLU A 12 1.25 10.92 -11.46
C GLU A 12 0.77 9.60 -12.09
N ARG A 13 0.76 9.51 -13.43
CA ARG A 13 0.39 8.25 -14.12
C ARG A 13 1.29 7.09 -13.70
N ARG A 14 2.61 7.32 -13.61
CA ARG A 14 3.57 6.27 -13.25
C ARG A 14 3.27 5.67 -11.87
N VAL A 15 2.95 6.49 -10.86
CA VAL A 15 2.69 5.96 -9.52
C VAL A 15 1.33 5.23 -9.44
N VAL A 16 0.32 5.71 -10.16
CA VAL A 16 -1.00 5.06 -10.24
C VAL A 16 -0.92 3.72 -10.98
N GLU A 17 -0.18 3.65 -12.10
CA GLU A 17 0.02 2.42 -12.87
C GLU A 17 0.90 1.38 -12.14
N ALA A 18 1.84 1.85 -11.30
CA ALA A 18 2.69 0.96 -10.51
C ALA A 18 1.96 0.33 -9.31
N ALA A 19 0.85 0.93 -8.86
CA ALA A 19 0.04 0.39 -7.77
C ALA A 19 -0.73 -0.85 -8.25
N PRO A 20 -0.77 -1.95 -7.47
CA PRO A 20 -1.61 -3.09 -7.79
C PRO A 20 -3.10 -2.72 -7.72
N HIS A 21 -3.89 -3.10 -8.73
CA HIS A 21 -5.35 -2.86 -8.76
C HIS A 21 -6.19 -4.09 -8.38
N ALA A 22 -5.54 -5.24 -8.19
CA ALA A 22 -6.16 -6.52 -7.86
C ALA A 22 -6.14 -6.80 -6.35
N LEU A 23 -6.78 -7.87 -5.89
CA LEU A 23 -6.72 -8.34 -4.51
C LEU A 23 -5.50 -9.26 -4.30
N LEU A 24 -4.72 -9.05 -3.24
CA LEU A 24 -3.66 -9.96 -2.84
C LEU A 24 -4.20 -10.97 -1.80
N ILE A 25 -4.54 -12.18 -2.24
CA ILE A 25 -5.12 -13.23 -1.38
C ILE A 25 -4.28 -14.51 -1.49
N GLY A 26 -3.79 -15.01 -0.35
CA GLY A 26 -2.95 -16.21 -0.31
C GLY A 26 -1.66 -16.08 -1.13
N GLY A 27 -1.06 -14.88 -1.13
CA GLY A 27 0.19 -14.59 -1.85
C GLY A 27 0.05 -14.44 -3.37
N ARG A 28 -1.19 -14.34 -3.90
CA ARG A 28 -1.44 -14.14 -5.34
C ARG A 28 -2.35 -12.95 -5.58
N TRP A 29 -2.01 -12.16 -6.59
CA TRP A 29 -2.89 -11.14 -7.14
C TRP A 29 -4.00 -11.80 -7.96
N ARG A 30 -5.25 -11.44 -7.69
CA ARG A 30 -6.43 -11.92 -8.42
C ARG A 30 -7.54 -10.85 -8.46
N PRO A 31 -8.41 -10.85 -9.49
CA PRO A 31 -9.60 -9.99 -9.48
C PRO A 31 -10.54 -10.37 -8.32
N ALA A 32 -11.52 -9.51 -8.04
CA ALA A 32 -12.62 -9.86 -7.15
C ALA A 32 -13.37 -11.09 -7.69
N ALA A 33 -13.91 -11.93 -6.80
CA ALA A 33 -14.66 -13.13 -7.18
C ALA A 33 -15.89 -12.80 -8.04
N SER A 34 -16.52 -11.66 -7.78
CA SER A 34 -17.64 -11.11 -8.57
C SER A 34 -17.22 -10.57 -9.94
N GLY A 35 -15.93 -10.32 -10.15
CA GLY A 35 -15.40 -9.55 -11.28
C GLY A 35 -15.67 -8.04 -11.21
N ALA A 36 -16.26 -7.55 -10.12
CA ALA A 36 -16.59 -6.13 -9.96
C ALA A 36 -15.35 -5.26 -9.68
N THR A 37 -15.44 -4.00 -10.06
CA THR A 37 -14.46 -2.95 -9.79
C THR A 37 -15.14 -1.72 -9.22
N ILE A 38 -14.39 -0.90 -8.50
CA ILE A 38 -14.81 0.41 -8.00
C ILE A 38 -13.85 1.48 -8.56
N SER A 39 -14.42 2.61 -8.99
CA SER A 39 -13.67 3.76 -9.47
C SER A 39 -13.03 4.51 -8.30
N VAL A 40 -11.76 4.84 -8.43
CA VAL A 40 -11.03 5.76 -7.54
C VAL A 40 -10.97 7.10 -8.23
N GLU A 41 -11.43 8.16 -7.57
CA GLU A 41 -11.50 9.51 -8.12
C GLU A 41 -10.36 10.38 -7.56
N ASP A 42 -9.88 11.34 -8.35
CA ASP A 42 -9.01 12.42 -7.89
C ASP A 42 -9.88 13.53 -7.28
N PRO A 43 -9.83 13.78 -5.96
CA PRO A 43 -10.69 14.77 -5.33
C PRO A 43 -10.42 16.21 -5.78
N SER A 44 -9.27 16.49 -6.39
CA SER A 44 -8.89 17.83 -6.84
C SER A 44 -9.49 18.20 -8.21
N THR A 45 -9.80 17.20 -9.03
CA THR A 45 -10.35 17.37 -10.40
C THR A 45 -11.76 16.81 -10.54
N GLY A 46 -12.11 15.80 -9.75
CA GLY A 46 -13.32 15.00 -9.88
C GLY A 46 -13.25 13.93 -10.97
N ASP A 47 -12.09 13.77 -11.63
CA ASP A 47 -11.89 12.77 -12.67
C ASP A 47 -11.49 11.42 -12.06
N ALA A 48 -11.78 10.32 -12.77
CA ALA A 48 -11.35 8.99 -12.35
C ALA A 48 -9.84 8.81 -12.52
N LEU A 49 -9.15 8.37 -11.46
CA LEU A 49 -7.73 8.01 -11.47
C LEU A 49 -7.50 6.62 -12.03
N THR A 50 -8.24 5.63 -11.52
CA THR A 50 -8.15 4.22 -11.90
C THR A 50 -9.36 3.45 -11.38
N GLU A 51 -9.46 2.17 -11.71
CA GLU A 51 -10.39 1.23 -11.09
C GLU A 51 -9.61 0.19 -10.28
N VAL A 52 -10.15 -0.22 -9.14
CA VAL A 52 -9.60 -1.30 -8.31
C VAL A 52 -10.64 -2.37 -8.05
N ALA A 53 -10.21 -3.60 -7.75
CA ALA A 53 -11.11 -4.72 -7.50
C ALA A 53 -12.07 -4.43 -6.33
N ASP A 54 -13.37 -4.63 -6.55
CA ASP A 54 -14.42 -4.46 -5.53
C ASP A 54 -14.67 -5.80 -4.83
N ALA A 55 -14.02 -5.97 -3.67
CA ALA A 55 -13.97 -7.24 -2.96
C ALA A 55 -15.35 -7.67 -2.44
N SER A 56 -15.71 -8.92 -2.71
CA SER A 56 -16.94 -9.52 -2.20
C SER A 56 -16.77 -10.14 -0.81
N ALA A 57 -17.88 -10.55 -0.18
CA ALA A 57 -17.83 -11.32 1.06
C ALA A 57 -17.06 -12.65 0.89
N GLU A 58 -17.14 -13.28 -0.30
CA GLU A 58 -16.38 -14.48 -0.63
C GLU A 58 -14.87 -14.22 -0.66
N ASP A 59 -14.45 -13.07 -1.20
CA ASP A 59 -13.04 -12.67 -1.17
C ASP A 59 -12.53 -12.47 0.26
N ALA A 60 -13.36 -11.88 1.13
CA ALA A 60 -13.04 -11.72 2.54
C ALA A 60 -12.89 -13.07 3.25
N THR A 61 -13.79 -14.03 2.99
CA THR A 61 -13.66 -15.41 3.51
C THR A 61 -12.38 -16.08 3.01
N ALA A 62 -12.08 -15.98 1.71
CA ALA A 62 -10.86 -16.56 1.14
C ALA A 62 -9.58 -15.94 1.71
N ALA A 63 -9.58 -14.63 2.00
CA ALA A 63 -8.47 -13.95 2.66
C ALA A 63 -8.28 -14.44 4.10
N LEU A 64 -9.38 -14.60 4.85
CA LEU A 64 -9.35 -15.13 6.21
C LEU A 64 -8.85 -16.58 6.24
N ASP A 65 -9.36 -17.44 5.36
CA ASP A 65 -8.93 -18.85 5.27
C ASP A 65 -7.42 -18.94 4.98
N ALA A 66 -6.91 -18.10 4.07
CA ALA A 66 -5.47 -18.04 3.78
C ALA A 66 -4.65 -17.56 4.98
N ALA A 67 -5.14 -16.56 5.74
CA ALA A 67 -4.49 -16.08 6.95
C ALA A 67 -4.47 -17.15 8.05
N CYS A 68 -5.59 -17.83 8.29
CA CYS A 68 -5.71 -18.93 9.25
C CYS A 68 -4.79 -20.10 8.90
N ALA A 69 -4.70 -20.46 7.62
CA ALA A 69 -3.78 -21.50 7.15
C ALA A 69 -2.31 -21.14 7.39
N ALA A 70 -1.92 -19.87 7.20
CA ALA A 70 -0.55 -19.40 7.41
C ALA A 70 -0.21 -19.09 8.88
N GLN A 71 -1.20 -18.96 9.76
CA GLN A 71 -1.03 -18.48 11.13
C GLN A 71 -0.03 -19.33 11.93
N GLY A 72 -0.14 -20.66 11.85
CA GLY A 72 0.72 -21.57 12.61
C GLY A 72 2.19 -21.45 12.24
N ASP A 73 2.47 -21.44 10.94
CA ASP A 73 3.84 -21.31 10.42
C ASP A 73 4.42 -19.92 10.73
N TRP A 74 3.62 -18.85 10.55
CA TRP A 74 4.06 -17.49 10.88
C TRP A 74 4.34 -17.31 12.37
N ALA A 75 3.51 -17.88 13.24
CA ALA A 75 3.72 -17.84 14.68
C ALA A 75 5.01 -18.58 15.10
N ALA A 76 5.39 -19.62 14.36
CA ALA A 76 6.62 -20.37 14.58
C ALA A 76 7.88 -19.68 14.01
N THR A 77 7.75 -18.69 13.13
CA THR A 77 8.87 -17.90 12.59
C THR A 77 9.69 -17.31 13.73
N ALA A 78 11.02 -17.40 13.66
CA ALA A 78 11.89 -16.90 14.71
C ALA A 78 11.69 -15.37 14.93
N PRO A 79 11.69 -14.88 16.19
CA PRO A 79 11.56 -13.45 16.49
C PRO A 79 12.50 -12.56 15.66
N ARG A 80 13.77 -13.00 15.54
CA ARG A 80 14.78 -12.30 14.73
C ARG A 80 14.39 -12.19 13.26
N GLU A 81 13.82 -13.25 12.67
CA GLU A 81 13.40 -13.22 11.27
C GLU A 81 12.20 -12.29 11.06
N ARG A 82 11.24 -12.28 12.00
CA ARG A 82 10.13 -11.30 11.98
C ARG A 82 10.63 -9.86 12.05
N GLY A 83 11.60 -9.59 12.94
CA GLY A 83 12.23 -8.27 13.05
C GLY A 83 12.91 -7.84 11.76
N GLU A 84 13.64 -8.74 11.07
CA GLU A 84 14.26 -8.43 9.78
C GLU A 84 13.23 -8.16 8.67
N ILE A 85 12.09 -8.87 8.67
CA ILE A 85 10.98 -8.61 7.73
C ILE A 85 10.43 -7.19 7.95
N LEU A 86 10.13 -6.82 9.20
CA LEU A 86 9.61 -5.49 9.53
C LEU A 86 10.61 -4.39 9.21
N ARG A 87 11.90 -4.57 9.54
CA ARG A 87 12.96 -3.63 9.19
C ARG A 87 13.09 -3.45 7.68
N ARG A 88 13.03 -4.54 6.90
CA ARG A 88 13.05 -4.46 5.43
C ARG A 88 11.82 -3.72 4.88
N SER A 89 10.65 -3.89 5.48
CA SER A 89 9.45 -3.14 5.10
C SER A 89 9.64 -1.63 5.29
N TYR A 90 10.23 -1.20 6.43
CA TYR A 90 10.60 0.20 6.64
C TYR A 90 11.52 0.73 5.53
N GLU A 91 12.60 0.00 5.23
CA GLU A 91 13.56 0.40 4.19
C GLU A 91 12.89 0.54 2.82
N LEU A 92 12.01 -0.40 2.47
CA LEU A 92 11.27 -0.37 1.21
C LEU A 92 10.32 0.82 1.13
N ILE A 93 9.58 1.13 2.20
CA ILE A 93 8.69 2.29 2.26
C ILE A 93 9.50 3.58 2.12
N MET A 94 10.56 3.75 2.90
CA MET A 94 11.41 4.95 2.87
C MET A 94 12.10 5.13 1.51
N SER A 95 12.53 4.04 0.86
CA SER A 95 13.11 4.10 -0.49
C SER A 95 12.13 4.55 -1.57
N ARG A 96 10.82 4.50 -1.29
CA ARG A 96 9.72 4.88 -2.19
C ARG A 96 8.88 6.02 -1.64
N LEU A 97 9.41 6.78 -0.67
CA LEU A 97 8.67 7.80 0.07
C LEU A 97 7.96 8.80 -0.85
N ASP A 98 8.65 9.33 -1.86
CA ASP A 98 8.08 10.31 -2.78
C ASP A 98 6.96 9.73 -3.66
N ASP A 99 7.13 8.49 -4.13
CA ASP A 99 6.12 7.80 -4.95
C ASP A 99 4.86 7.49 -4.14
N LEU A 100 5.03 6.97 -2.93
CA LEU A 100 3.92 6.67 -2.02
C LEU A 100 3.20 7.95 -1.57
N ALA A 101 3.95 9.02 -1.32
CA ALA A 101 3.38 10.31 -0.96
C ALA A 101 2.58 10.92 -2.12
N LEU A 102 3.08 10.83 -3.36
CA LEU A 102 2.36 11.28 -4.54
C LEU A 102 1.08 10.48 -4.75
N LEU A 103 1.15 9.15 -4.67
CA LEU A 103 -0.01 8.27 -4.80
C LEU A 103 -1.10 8.62 -3.76
N MET A 104 -0.72 8.77 -2.49
CA MET A 104 -1.62 9.17 -1.42
C MET A 104 -2.22 10.57 -1.64
N THR A 105 -1.45 11.52 -2.18
CA THR A 105 -1.95 12.84 -2.53
C THR A 105 -2.99 12.78 -3.64
N LEU A 106 -2.76 11.96 -4.68
CA LEU A 106 -3.72 11.80 -5.77
C LEU A 106 -5.03 11.18 -5.27
N GLU A 107 -4.94 10.11 -4.47
CA GLU A 107 -6.11 9.41 -3.93
C GLU A 107 -6.92 10.25 -2.93
N MET A 108 -6.26 11.02 -2.07
CA MET A 108 -6.91 11.70 -0.95
C MET A 108 -7.07 13.22 -1.12
N GLY A 109 -6.40 13.83 -2.11
CA GLY A 109 -6.38 15.27 -2.34
C GLY A 109 -5.58 16.08 -1.30
N LYS A 110 -4.84 15.43 -0.41
CA LYS A 110 -4.07 16.10 0.65
C LYS A 110 -2.74 16.68 0.11
N PRO A 111 -2.20 17.77 0.68
CA PRO A 111 -0.92 18.34 0.25
C PRO A 111 0.21 17.31 0.29
N LEU A 112 1.10 17.32 -0.71
CA LEU A 112 2.21 16.36 -0.82
C LEU A 112 3.12 16.33 0.41
N SER A 113 3.33 17.49 1.05
CA SER A 113 4.12 17.56 2.30
C SER A 113 3.46 16.82 3.46
N GLU A 114 2.13 16.81 3.52
CA GLU A 114 1.36 16.07 4.53
C GLU A 114 1.42 14.57 4.24
N SER A 115 1.22 14.15 2.99
CA SER A 115 1.39 12.75 2.58
C SER A 115 2.79 12.21 2.91
N ARG A 116 3.85 12.99 2.66
CA ARG A 116 5.23 12.60 3.03
C ARG A 116 5.38 12.40 4.53
N ALA A 117 4.83 13.32 5.34
CA ALA A 117 4.88 13.21 6.79
C ALA A 117 4.13 11.96 7.28
N GLU A 118 2.96 11.67 6.71
CA GLU A 118 2.14 10.51 7.06
C GLU A 118 2.80 9.19 6.66
N ILE A 119 3.35 9.07 5.45
CA ILE A 119 4.09 7.87 5.02
C ILE A 119 5.32 7.66 5.90
N THR A 120 6.04 8.73 6.25
CA THR A 120 7.20 8.64 7.16
C THR A 120 6.76 8.15 8.53
N TYR A 121 5.70 8.74 9.09
CA TYR A 121 5.13 8.32 10.37
C TYR A 121 4.65 6.85 10.36
N ALA A 122 3.98 6.43 9.29
CA ALA A 122 3.54 5.05 9.11
C ALA A 122 4.73 4.07 9.02
N ALA A 123 5.80 4.44 8.31
CA ALA A 123 7.01 3.64 8.19
C ALA A 123 7.68 3.41 9.55
N GLU A 124 7.68 4.41 10.43
CA GLU A 124 8.29 4.33 11.76
C GLU A 124 7.68 3.22 12.65
N PHE A 125 6.40 2.86 12.45
CA PHE A 125 5.82 1.69 13.14
C PHE A 125 6.54 0.39 12.77
N PHE A 126 6.92 0.21 11.50
CA PHE A 126 7.67 -0.97 11.06
C PHE A 126 9.06 -1.01 11.69
N ARG A 127 9.75 0.14 11.76
CA ARG A 127 11.07 0.23 12.39
C ARG A 127 10.98 -0.05 13.89
N TRP A 128 10.02 0.56 14.58
CA TRP A 128 9.82 0.37 16.02
C TRP A 128 9.49 -1.09 16.36
N PHE A 129 8.46 -1.67 15.72
CA PHE A 129 8.07 -3.05 16.03
C PHE A 129 9.07 -4.10 15.54
N ALA A 130 10.00 -3.77 14.64
CA ALA A 130 11.11 -4.66 14.32
C ALA A 130 12.03 -4.93 15.53
N GLU A 131 12.13 -3.99 16.46
CA GLU A 131 12.96 -4.09 17.67
C GLU A 131 12.24 -4.88 18.79
N GLU A 132 10.91 -5.00 18.71
CA GLU A 132 10.03 -5.69 19.67
C GLU A 132 9.45 -7.01 19.12
N ALA A 133 9.98 -7.49 17.99
CA ALA A 133 9.41 -8.57 17.17
C ALA A 133 9.53 -9.96 17.78
#